data_AF-A0A318PMX3-F1
#
_entry.id   AF-A0A318PMX3-F1
#
_cell.length_a   1.000
_cell.length_b   1.000
_cell.length_c   1.000
_cell.angle_alpha   90.00
_cell.angle_beta   90.00
_cell.angle_gamma   90.00
#
_symmetry.space_group_name_H-M   'P 1'
#
loop_
_entity.id
_entity.type
_entity.pdbx_description
1 polymer ?
#
loop_
_entity_poly.entity_id
_entity_poly.type
_entity_poly.pdbx_seq_one_letter_code
_entity_poly.pdbx_strand_id
1 'polypeptide(L)'
;MTQGEPACRDRLASAADDMIAARTDAYFNRTRAIVAHFGDRKVTYAIFLRRPVISAPRLMTEWLRAVGSARGIAIDTTLLYPEGTWVGAGEPLAYISGSFEALAPLETLVLQRLGPACVAAHNAYQMAMALPHVRFLAMEARHCAGFGMQEQMAYAASVGSHAAQKEGAHGFIGGANDATAHYFGTTHGLGTMPHALVGYAGSTLRAAEMFHEVYPAMDLVVLVDYFGREVTDALEVCRHFPELAAQGRLAVRLDTHGGRFLEGLDPQASYDVLERHTPGTIRRYRSDKELSHLVGTGVSAAAIWRMREVLDEAGFPHVRIIASSGFSVEKCLSMADAHAPVDVIGTGSFIPDRWSETYATADIVAYDDVPRVKAGREFLLRRTPHDPE
;
A
#
# COMPACT_ATOMS: atom_id res chain seq x y z
N MET A 1 -14.52 -23.93 28.43
CA MET A 1 -13.82 -23.10 29.44
C MET A 1 -12.33 -23.37 29.32
N THR A 2 -11.66 -22.54 28.54
CA THR A 2 -10.27 -22.11 28.71
C THR A 2 -10.22 -20.79 27.95
N GLN A 3 -10.02 -19.72 28.70
CA GLN A 3 -10.15 -18.35 28.22
C GLN A 3 -9.12 -18.11 27.12
N GLY A 4 -9.57 -17.62 25.97
CA GLY A 4 -8.69 -17.16 24.91
C GLY A 4 -7.88 -15.98 25.43
N GLU A 5 -6.56 -16.14 25.43
CA GLU A 5 -5.64 -15.02 25.62
C GLU A 5 -5.98 -13.91 24.60
N PRO A 6 -6.01 -12.63 25.02
CA PRO A 6 -6.33 -11.54 24.12
C PRO A 6 -5.24 -11.42 23.06
N ALA A 7 -5.60 -11.76 21.83
CA ALA A 7 -4.75 -11.67 20.66
C ALA A 7 -4.24 -10.24 20.45
N CYS A 8 -2.91 -10.08 20.50
CA CYS A 8 -2.08 -9.11 19.77
C CYS A 8 -2.42 -7.60 19.81
N ARG A 9 -3.45 -7.15 20.54
CA ARG A 9 -3.80 -5.73 20.70
C ARG A 9 -2.86 -4.96 21.65
N ASP A 10 -2.02 -5.67 22.41
CA ASP A 10 -1.27 -5.09 23.54
C ASP A 10 0.27 -4.98 23.35
N ARG A 11 0.82 -5.18 22.14
CA ARG A 11 2.28 -4.99 21.90
C ARG A 11 2.68 -3.69 21.20
N LEU A 12 1.71 -2.91 20.70
CA LEU A 12 1.96 -1.58 20.12
C LEU A 12 1.80 -0.45 21.15
N ALA A 13 1.25 -0.74 22.32
CA ALA A 13 0.98 0.19 23.41
C ALA A 13 1.78 -0.14 24.68
N SER A 14 3.07 -0.48 24.56
CA SER A 14 3.94 -0.37 25.72
C SER A 14 4.19 1.13 25.97
N ALA A 15 3.22 1.75 26.66
CA ALA A 15 3.31 3.10 27.19
C ALA A 15 4.26 3.19 28.39
N ALA A 16 5.08 2.16 28.62
CA ALA A 16 6.12 2.17 29.62
C ALA A 16 7.17 3.22 29.24
N ASP A 17 7.41 4.16 30.15
CA ASP A 17 8.36 5.26 29.97
C ASP A 17 9.74 4.79 29.51
N ASP A 18 10.19 3.65 30.03
CA ASP A 18 11.47 3.05 29.65
C ASP A 18 11.52 2.65 28.17
N MET A 19 10.43 2.13 27.60
CA MET A 19 10.41 1.74 26.20
C MET A 19 10.39 2.96 25.27
N ILE A 20 9.64 4.00 25.64
CA ILE A 20 9.63 5.26 24.89
C ILE A 20 11.03 5.88 24.94
N ALA A 21 11.60 6.03 26.13
CA ALA A 21 12.93 6.59 26.32
C ALA A 21 14.01 5.80 25.53
N ALA A 22 13.94 4.47 25.52
CA ALA A 22 14.91 3.62 24.81
C ALA A 22 14.82 3.69 23.28
N ARG A 23 13.70 4.14 22.71
CA ARG A 23 13.46 4.20 21.25
C ARG A 23 13.46 5.61 20.68
N THR A 24 13.56 6.61 21.54
CA THR A 24 13.62 8.02 21.17
C THR A 24 15.06 8.47 21.04
N ASP A 25 15.32 9.39 20.11
CA ASP A 25 16.66 9.96 19.93
C ASP A 25 17.16 10.59 21.24
N ALA A 26 18.39 10.25 21.63
CA ALA A 26 18.90 10.54 22.97
C ALA A 26 18.85 12.03 23.36
N TYR A 27 18.89 12.94 22.38
CA TYR A 27 18.82 14.37 22.66
C TYR A 27 17.44 14.80 23.16
N PHE A 28 16.35 14.14 22.77
CA PHE A 28 15.02 14.45 23.31
C PHE A 28 14.87 14.05 24.78
N ASN A 29 15.47 12.91 25.17
CA ASN A 29 15.53 12.51 26.58
C ASN A 29 16.34 13.52 27.41
N ARG A 30 17.45 14.03 26.86
CA ARG A 30 18.23 15.12 27.49
C ARG A 30 17.41 16.41 27.57
N THR A 31 16.66 16.75 26.52
CA THR A 31 15.75 17.91 26.51
C THR A 31 14.70 17.79 27.61
N ARG A 32 14.07 16.62 27.79
CA ARG A 32 13.13 16.37 28.90
C ARG A 32 13.77 16.70 30.24
N ALA A 33 14.97 16.18 30.52
CA ALA A 33 15.68 16.42 31.77
C ALA A 33 16.02 17.91 31.98
N ILE A 34 16.40 18.62 30.91
CA ILE A 34 16.69 20.06 30.94
C ILE A 34 15.41 20.86 31.23
N VAL A 35 14.31 20.55 30.55
CA VAL A 35 13.02 21.23 30.73
C VAL A 35 12.47 21.00 32.14
N ALA A 36 12.54 19.76 32.65
CA ALA A 36 12.16 19.44 34.03
C ALA A 36 12.96 20.26 35.06
N HIS A 37 14.25 20.53 34.79
CA HIS A 37 15.11 21.31 35.67
C HIS A 37 14.83 22.82 35.61
N PHE A 38 14.66 23.38 34.41
CA PHE A 38 14.51 24.83 34.20
C PHE A 38 13.06 25.32 34.22
N GLY A 39 12.08 24.42 34.24
CA GLY A 39 10.66 24.72 34.25
C GLY A 39 9.99 24.34 32.93
N ASP A 40 8.91 23.59 33.05
CA ASP A 40 8.09 23.14 31.92
C ASP A 40 7.30 24.30 31.29
N ARG A 41 6.92 24.12 30.02
CA ARG A 41 6.10 25.05 29.25
C ARG A 41 5.10 24.30 28.40
N LYS A 42 3.98 24.95 28.09
CA LYS A 42 3.10 24.45 27.03
C LYS A 42 3.78 24.71 25.68
N VAL A 43 3.87 23.71 24.82
CA VAL A 43 4.37 23.87 23.45
C VAL A 43 3.33 23.38 22.46
N THR A 44 3.35 23.95 21.26
CA THR A 44 2.55 23.50 20.11
C THR A 44 3.49 23.07 19.00
N TYR A 45 3.48 21.79 18.65
CA TYR A 45 4.19 21.24 17.50
C TYR A 45 3.32 21.32 16.25
N ALA A 46 3.88 21.74 15.12
CA ALA A 46 3.33 21.52 13.80
C ALA A 46 4.00 20.28 13.18
N ILE A 47 3.20 19.30 12.74
CA ILE A 47 3.68 18.07 12.10
C ILE A 47 3.30 18.09 10.61
N PHE A 48 4.28 17.88 9.73
CA PHE A 48 4.07 17.96 8.27
C PHE A 48 5.04 17.07 7.49
N LEU A 49 4.76 16.86 6.20
CA LEU A 49 5.69 16.23 5.25
C LEU A 49 6.14 17.24 4.20
N ARG A 50 7.31 16.99 3.59
CA ARG A 50 7.91 17.88 2.58
C ARG A 50 7.56 17.49 1.14
N ARG A 51 6.55 16.66 0.97
CA ARG A 51 5.98 16.25 -0.32
C ARG A 51 4.46 16.13 -0.17
N PRO A 52 3.72 16.15 -1.30
CA PRO A 52 2.31 15.84 -1.26
C PRO A 52 2.04 14.40 -0.81
N VAL A 53 0.98 14.22 -0.02
CA VAL A 53 0.57 12.94 0.56
C VAL A 53 -0.95 12.82 0.67
N ILE A 54 -1.42 11.62 1.03
CA ILE A 54 -2.76 11.39 1.57
C ILE A 54 -2.62 11.33 3.10
N SER A 55 -3.45 12.08 3.81
CA SER A 55 -3.47 12.13 5.28
C SER A 55 -3.83 10.75 5.86
N ALA A 56 -2.92 10.13 6.61
CA ALA A 56 -3.13 8.85 7.30
C ALA A 56 -2.67 8.93 8.78
N PRO A 57 -3.33 9.75 9.63
CA PRO A 57 -2.83 10.08 10.96
C PRO A 57 -3.26 9.12 12.07
N ARG A 58 -4.18 8.18 11.82
CA ARG A 58 -4.88 7.44 12.88
C ARG A 58 -3.94 6.62 13.78
N LEU A 59 -2.94 5.94 13.22
CA LEU A 59 -1.96 5.20 14.02
C LEU A 59 -1.15 6.12 14.95
N MET A 60 -0.87 7.35 14.51
CA MET A 60 -0.19 8.36 15.33
C MET A 60 -1.11 8.88 16.43
N THR A 61 -2.36 9.23 16.11
CA THR A 61 -3.30 9.82 17.07
C THR A 61 -3.80 8.82 18.11
N GLU A 62 -4.07 7.56 17.72
CA GLU A 62 -4.40 6.48 18.65
C GLU A 62 -3.25 6.21 19.61
N TRP A 63 -2.01 6.20 19.11
CA TRP A 63 -0.83 6.02 19.96
C TRP A 63 -0.64 7.20 20.94
N LEU A 64 -0.79 8.44 20.49
CA LEU A 64 -0.74 9.62 21.37
C LEU A 64 -1.81 9.56 22.46
N ARG A 65 -3.05 9.18 22.10
CA ARG A 65 -4.15 9.00 23.07
C ARG A 65 -3.83 7.92 24.10
N ALA A 66 -3.29 6.79 23.66
CA ALA A 66 -2.90 5.70 24.55
C ALA A 66 -1.79 6.13 25.52
N VAL A 67 -0.76 6.82 25.02
CA VAL A 67 0.33 7.37 25.84
C VAL A 67 -0.18 8.41 26.84
N GLY A 68 -1.03 9.34 26.39
CA GLY A 68 -1.66 10.35 27.24
C GLY A 68 -2.46 9.74 28.38
N SER A 69 -3.30 8.76 28.07
CA SER A 69 -4.09 8.03 29.06
C SER A 69 -3.23 7.24 30.04
N ALA A 70 -2.20 6.54 29.56
CA ALA A 70 -1.34 5.71 30.41
C ALA A 70 -0.47 6.53 31.36
N ARG A 71 -0.07 7.74 30.94
CA ARG A 71 0.76 8.65 31.74
C ARG A 71 -0.04 9.68 32.55
N GLY A 72 -1.35 9.77 32.34
CA GLY A 72 -2.17 10.82 32.94
C GLY A 72 -1.80 12.24 32.49
N ILE A 73 -1.27 12.38 31.27
CA ILE A 73 -0.89 13.68 30.69
C ILE A 73 -1.90 14.14 29.65
N ALA A 74 -2.21 15.43 29.63
CA ALA A 74 -3.02 16.03 28.59
C ALA A 74 -2.18 16.26 27.32
N ILE A 75 -2.59 15.65 26.22
CA ILE A 75 -2.04 15.89 24.88
C ILE A 75 -3.20 16.32 24.00
N ASP A 76 -3.21 17.59 23.62
CA ASP A 76 -4.16 18.12 22.66
C ASP A 76 -3.66 17.85 21.24
N THR A 77 -4.53 17.37 20.36
CA THR A 77 -4.18 17.02 18.98
C THR A 77 -5.25 17.53 18.03
N THR A 78 -4.90 18.54 17.26
CA THR A 78 -5.77 19.13 16.24
C THR A 78 -5.32 18.65 14.87
N LEU A 79 -6.14 17.85 14.18
CA LEU A 79 -5.90 17.46 12.78
C LEU A 79 -6.45 18.55 11.86
N LEU A 80 -5.64 19.01 10.89
CA LEU A 80 -6.10 19.98 9.90
C LEU A 80 -6.77 19.32 8.70
N TYR A 81 -6.37 18.08 8.41
CA TYR A 81 -6.87 17.31 7.27
C TYR A 81 -7.43 15.98 7.75
N PRO A 82 -8.71 15.67 7.45
CA PRO A 82 -9.28 14.36 7.70
C PRO A 82 -8.45 13.23 7.06
N GLU A 83 -8.59 12.02 7.61
CA GLU A 83 -7.98 10.83 7.00
C GLU A 83 -8.49 10.62 5.57
N GLY A 84 -7.58 10.32 4.65
CA GLY A 84 -7.87 10.15 3.22
C GLY A 84 -7.86 11.45 2.41
N THR A 85 -7.62 12.61 3.02
CA THR A 85 -7.54 13.89 2.30
C THR A 85 -6.15 14.11 1.70
N TRP A 86 -6.08 14.67 0.49
CA TRP A 86 -4.82 15.13 -0.12
C TRP A 86 -4.27 16.34 0.63
N VAL A 87 -2.97 16.34 0.91
CA VAL A 87 -2.28 17.41 1.65
C VAL A 87 -1.06 17.87 0.88
N GLY A 88 -0.90 19.18 0.76
CA GLY A 88 0.22 19.81 0.05
C GLY A 88 1.56 19.63 0.76
N ALA A 89 2.65 19.79 0.01
CA ALA A 89 3.99 19.76 0.58
C ALA A 89 4.20 20.93 1.53
N GLY A 90 4.60 20.64 2.77
CA GLY A 90 4.84 21.63 3.81
C GLY A 90 3.58 22.06 4.57
N GLU A 91 2.38 21.63 4.17
CA GLU A 91 1.16 21.92 4.91
C GLU A 91 1.11 21.11 6.22
N PRO A 92 0.79 21.73 7.37
CA PRO A 92 0.63 21.02 8.63
C PRO A 92 -0.50 19.99 8.57
N LEU A 93 -0.20 18.72 8.85
CA LEU A 93 -1.21 17.66 9.03
C LEU A 93 -1.89 17.76 10.38
N ALA A 94 -1.11 18.08 11.41
CA ALA A 94 -1.57 18.13 12.78
C ALA A 94 -0.82 19.20 13.59
N TYR A 95 -1.52 19.78 14.55
CA TYR A 95 -0.93 20.46 15.70
C TYR A 95 -1.03 19.58 16.94
N ILE A 96 0.07 19.40 17.66
CA ILE A 96 0.11 18.63 18.92
C ILE A 96 0.58 19.57 20.03
N SER A 97 -0.26 19.76 21.05
CA SER A 97 -0.01 20.72 22.13
C SER A 97 -0.01 20.05 23.50
N GLY A 98 0.85 20.52 24.40
CA GLY A 98 0.96 19.97 25.76
C GLY A 98 2.25 20.36 26.47
N SER A 99 2.53 19.70 27.60
CA SER A 99 3.78 19.83 28.36
C SER A 99 4.99 19.54 27.49
N PHE A 100 5.97 20.45 27.44
CA PHE A 100 7.18 20.25 26.65
C PHE A 100 8.02 19.11 27.22
N GLU A 101 8.11 19.01 28.55
CA GLU A 101 8.74 17.88 29.23
C GLU A 101 8.14 16.55 28.77
N ALA A 102 6.80 16.48 28.72
CA ALA A 102 6.08 15.24 28.40
C ALA A 102 6.09 14.90 26.90
N LEU A 103 6.06 15.91 26.03
CA LEU A 103 5.99 15.73 24.57
C LEU A 103 7.35 15.51 23.92
N ALA A 104 8.43 16.12 24.42
CA ALA A 104 9.75 16.03 23.77
C ALA A 104 10.19 14.57 23.49
N PRO A 105 10.03 13.60 24.42
CA PRO A 105 10.42 12.22 24.14
C PRO A 105 9.52 11.48 23.15
N LEU A 106 8.38 12.04 22.76
CA LEU A 106 7.43 11.36 21.87
C LEU A 106 7.76 11.59 20.40
N GLU A 107 8.52 12.63 20.08
CA GLU A 107 8.70 13.16 18.71
C GLU A 107 9.17 12.09 17.71
N THR A 108 10.27 11.39 17.99
CA THR A 108 10.78 10.31 17.14
C THR A 108 9.70 9.28 16.78
N LEU A 109 8.89 8.88 17.77
CA LEU A 109 7.89 7.83 17.65
C LEU A 109 6.60 8.30 16.97
N VAL A 110 6.23 9.57 17.14
CA VAL A 110 5.14 10.24 16.42
C VAL A 110 5.45 10.26 14.93
N LEU A 111 6.63 10.77 14.57
CA LEU A 111 7.03 10.95 13.17
C LEU A 111 7.14 9.61 12.44
N GLN A 112 7.66 8.57 13.11
CA GLN A 112 7.73 7.21 12.59
C GLN A 112 6.35 6.59 12.29
N ARG A 113 5.29 7.03 12.98
CA ARG A 113 3.92 6.51 12.78
C ARG A 113 3.15 7.23 11.69
N LEU A 114 3.50 8.47 11.40
CA LEU A 114 2.77 9.29 10.44
C LEU A 114 3.36 9.18 9.04
N GLY A 115 4.67 9.43 8.92
CA GLY A 115 5.29 9.70 7.63
C GLY A 115 5.20 8.56 6.61
N PRO A 116 5.67 7.34 6.95
CA PRO A 116 5.55 6.19 6.06
C PRO A 116 4.11 5.87 5.66
N ALA A 117 3.15 5.98 6.59
CA ALA A 117 1.75 5.70 6.33
C ALA A 117 1.15 6.70 5.32
N CYS A 118 1.41 8.01 5.49
CA CYS A 118 0.91 9.03 4.56
C CYS A 118 1.46 8.86 3.13
N VAL A 119 2.76 8.52 3.00
CA VAL A 119 3.37 8.32 1.68
C VAL A 119 2.87 7.03 1.02
N ALA A 120 2.79 5.93 1.77
CA ALA A 120 2.25 4.67 1.27
C ALA A 120 0.77 4.80 0.86
N ALA A 121 -0.03 5.54 1.63
CA ALA A 121 -1.42 5.83 1.30
C ALA A 121 -1.54 6.64 -0.01
N HIS A 122 -0.64 7.61 -0.21
CA HIS A 122 -0.59 8.35 -1.47
C HIS A 122 -0.21 7.46 -2.65
N ASN A 123 0.75 6.55 -2.50
CA ASN A 123 1.11 5.60 -3.56
C ASN A 123 -0.06 4.66 -3.89
N ALA A 124 -0.72 4.09 -2.87
CA ALA A 124 -1.88 3.22 -3.05
C ALA A 124 -3.04 3.96 -3.75
N TYR A 125 -3.31 5.21 -3.36
CA TYR A 125 -4.26 6.09 -4.03
C TYR A 125 -3.91 6.29 -5.51
N GLN A 126 -2.66 6.66 -5.81
CA GLN A 126 -2.21 6.90 -7.19
C GLN A 126 -2.33 5.64 -8.06
N MET A 127 -2.00 4.46 -7.51
CA MET A 127 -2.15 3.19 -8.21
C MET A 127 -3.62 2.88 -8.54
N ALA A 128 -4.51 3.06 -7.56
CA ALA A 128 -5.94 2.86 -7.74
C ALA A 128 -6.55 3.83 -8.75
N MET A 129 -6.16 5.11 -8.71
CA MET A 129 -6.64 6.12 -9.64
C MET A 129 -6.08 5.96 -11.05
N ALA A 130 -4.87 5.41 -11.21
CA ALA A 130 -4.32 5.09 -12.53
C ALA A 130 -5.14 3.99 -13.23
N LEU A 131 -5.73 3.06 -12.46
CA LEU A 131 -6.50 1.93 -12.96
C LEU A 131 -7.84 1.82 -12.22
N PRO A 132 -8.79 2.75 -12.43
CA PRO A 132 -9.99 2.88 -11.59
C PRO A 132 -10.91 1.66 -11.64
N HIS A 133 -10.89 0.91 -12.74
CA HIS A 133 -11.69 -0.30 -12.93
C HIS A 133 -11.02 -1.59 -12.46
N VAL A 134 -9.77 -1.50 -11.97
CA VAL A 134 -8.99 -2.66 -11.51
C VAL A 134 -9.07 -2.75 -10.00
N ARG A 135 -9.24 -3.98 -9.48
CA ARG A 135 -9.21 -4.23 -8.03
C ARG A 135 -7.79 -4.52 -7.60
N PHE A 136 -7.38 -4.07 -6.42
CA PHE A 136 -6.05 -4.34 -5.89
C PHE A 136 -6.09 -5.25 -4.66
N LEU A 137 -5.06 -6.08 -4.51
CA LEU A 137 -4.78 -6.87 -3.32
C LEU A 137 -3.45 -6.44 -2.72
N ALA A 138 -3.46 -6.11 -1.43
CA ALA A 138 -2.27 -5.72 -0.68
C ALA A 138 -1.42 -6.96 -0.37
N MET A 139 -0.22 -7.03 -0.97
CA MET A 139 0.72 -8.17 -0.88
C MET A 139 2.12 -7.73 -0.42
N GLU A 140 2.16 -6.77 0.49
CA GLU A 140 3.34 -6.05 0.95
C GLU A 140 4.10 -6.73 2.08
N ALA A 141 3.43 -7.56 2.88
CA ALA A 141 3.94 -8.06 4.15
C ALA A 141 5.34 -8.69 4.09
N ARG A 142 5.64 -9.45 3.04
CA ARG A 142 6.96 -10.09 2.86
C ARG A 142 8.10 -9.09 2.58
N HIS A 143 7.78 -7.86 2.22
CA HIS A 143 8.73 -6.77 1.98
C HIS A 143 8.85 -5.83 3.19
N CYS A 144 8.03 -6.02 4.22
CA CYS A 144 8.10 -5.22 5.44
C CYS A 144 9.25 -5.71 6.34
N ALA A 145 9.96 -4.76 6.97
CA ALA A 145 11.05 -5.08 7.90
C ALA A 145 10.58 -5.77 9.21
N GLY A 146 9.27 -5.84 9.44
CA GLY A 146 8.66 -6.51 10.58
C GLY A 146 7.19 -6.16 10.72
N PHE A 147 6.53 -6.73 11.74
CA PHE A 147 5.08 -6.61 11.95
C PHE A 147 4.60 -5.16 12.12
N GLY A 148 5.41 -4.30 12.75
CA GLY A 148 5.05 -2.89 12.90
C GLY A 148 4.95 -2.15 11.56
N MET A 149 5.86 -2.44 10.63
CA MET A 149 5.79 -1.88 9.27
C MET A 149 4.65 -2.51 8.49
N GLN A 150 4.42 -3.83 8.62
CA GLN A 150 3.29 -4.52 7.97
C GLN A 150 1.95 -3.86 8.35
N GLU A 151 1.73 -3.61 9.64
CA GLU A 151 0.53 -2.93 10.13
C GLU A 151 0.36 -1.55 9.49
N GLN A 152 1.43 -0.74 9.47
CA GLN A 152 1.42 0.59 8.88
C GLN A 152 1.10 0.56 7.38
N MET A 153 1.70 -0.38 6.64
CA MET A 153 1.55 -0.44 5.20
C MET A 153 0.15 -0.95 4.80
N ALA A 154 -0.39 -1.95 5.50
CA ALA A 154 -1.76 -2.41 5.26
C ALA A 154 -2.80 -1.32 5.60
N TYR A 155 -2.62 -0.63 6.73
CA TYR A 155 -3.43 0.54 7.07
C TYR A 155 -3.35 1.62 5.98
N ALA A 156 -2.15 1.95 5.52
CA ALA A 156 -1.93 2.96 4.50
C ALA A 156 -2.59 2.60 3.16
N ALA A 157 -2.48 1.35 2.72
CA ALA A 157 -3.15 0.85 1.52
C ALA A 157 -4.68 1.00 1.63
N SER A 158 -5.24 0.72 2.80
CA SER A 158 -6.66 0.93 3.08
C SER A 158 -7.05 2.42 3.01
N VAL A 159 -6.30 3.32 3.63
CA VAL A 159 -6.58 4.78 3.58
C VAL A 159 -6.53 5.30 2.14
N GLY A 160 -5.47 4.95 1.41
CA GLY A 160 -5.33 5.33 0.00
C GLY A 160 -6.44 4.77 -0.88
N SER A 161 -6.85 3.52 -0.62
CA SER A 161 -7.98 2.87 -1.29
C SER A 161 -9.29 3.62 -1.06
N HIS A 162 -9.63 3.92 0.19
CA HIS A 162 -10.85 4.66 0.53
C HIS A 162 -10.87 6.07 -0.09
N ALA A 163 -9.72 6.74 -0.15
CA ALA A 163 -9.60 8.02 -0.84
C ALA A 163 -9.92 7.87 -2.35
N ALA A 164 -9.34 6.88 -3.02
CA ALA A 164 -9.56 6.63 -4.44
C ALA A 164 -11.01 6.18 -4.74
N GLN A 165 -11.63 5.43 -3.83
CA GLN A 165 -13.03 4.99 -3.95
C GLN A 165 -14.02 6.15 -3.95
N LYS A 166 -13.74 7.21 -3.18
CA LYS A 166 -14.55 8.45 -3.21
C LYS A 166 -14.53 9.12 -4.58
N GLU A 167 -13.48 8.86 -5.38
CA GLU A 167 -13.31 9.39 -6.74
C GLU A 167 -13.64 8.36 -7.83
N GLY A 168 -14.25 7.23 -7.46
CA GLY A 168 -14.81 6.25 -8.40
C GLY A 168 -13.89 5.08 -8.77
N ALA A 169 -12.72 4.95 -8.17
CA ALA A 169 -11.88 3.76 -8.33
C ALA A 169 -12.37 2.59 -7.46
N HIS A 170 -12.07 1.34 -7.83
CA HIS A 170 -12.31 0.19 -6.96
C HIS A 170 -11.34 0.12 -5.76
N GLY A 171 -10.07 0.49 -5.98
CA GLY A 171 -9.04 0.50 -4.94
C GLY A 171 -8.58 -0.90 -4.49
N PHE A 172 -7.92 -0.94 -3.33
CA PHE A 172 -7.54 -2.17 -2.63
C PHE A 172 -8.75 -2.75 -1.90
N ILE A 173 -9.09 -3.99 -2.25
CA ILE A 173 -10.30 -4.70 -1.75
C ILE A 173 -9.97 -5.76 -0.68
N GLY A 174 -8.69 -5.94 -0.35
CA GLY A 174 -8.22 -6.94 0.59
C GLY A 174 -6.71 -6.99 0.66
N GLY A 175 -6.20 -7.67 1.69
CA GLY A 175 -4.76 -7.96 1.86
C GLY A 175 -4.51 -9.45 1.97
N ALA A 176 -3.25 -9.86 1.89
CA ALA A 176 -2.87 -11.28 1.91
C ALA A 176 -2.80 -11.92 3.30
N ASN A 177 -3.10 -11.18 4.37
CA ASN A 177 -2.88 -11.65 5.74
C ASN A 177 -4.08 -11.40 6.66
N ASP A 178 -4.46 -12.41 7.44
CA ASP A 178 -5.55 -12.34 8.42
C ASP A 178 -5.32 -11.23 9.46
N ALA A 179 -4.07 -11.03 9.90
CA ALA A 179 -3.72 -10.03 10.92
C ALA A 179 -4.14 -8.60 10.51
N THR A 180 -4.08 -8.27 9.22
CA THR A 180 -4.36 -6.94 8.68
C THR A 180 -5.64 -6.90 7.82
N ALA A 181 -6.34 -8.02 7.67
CA ALA A 181 -7.56 -8.16 6.86
C ALA A 181 -8.66 -7.17 7.26
N HIS A 182 -8.71 -6.84 8.55
CA HIS A 182 -9.69 -5.91 9.13
C HIS A 182 -9.61 -4.49 8.53
N TYR A 183 -8.46 -4.07 8.01
CA TYR A 183 -8.33 -2.77 7.33
C TYR A 183 -9.11 -2.69 6.02
N PHE A 184 -9.46 -3.82 5.43
CA PHE A 184 -10.19 -3.90 4.16
C PHE A 184 -11.63 -4.38 4.34
N GLY A 185 -12.14 -4.43 5.57
CA GLY A 185 -13.49 -4.95 5.85
C GLY A 185 -13.61 -6.47 5.69
N THR A 186 -12.49 -7.19 5.69
CA THR A 186 -12.44 -8.65 5.55
C THR A 186 -11.98 -9.31 6.87
N THR A 187 -12.32 -10.58 7.08
CA THR A 187 -11.89 -11.34 8.28
C THR A 187 -10.67 -12.23 8.04
N HIS A 188 -10.35 -12.50 6.77
CA HIS A 188 -9.24 -13.35 6.34
C HIS A 188 -8.49 -12.70 5.19
N GLY A 189 -7.22 -13.06 5.06
CA GLY A 189 -6.41 -12.70 3.92
C GLY A 189 -6.95 -13.30 2.63
N LEU A 190 -6.83 -12.55 1.54
CA LEU A 190 -7.10 -13.01 0.19
C LEU A 190 -5.79 -13.50 -0.45
N GLY A 191 -5.85 -14.62 -1.15
CA GLY A 191 -4.67 -15.22 -1.76
C GLY A 191 -5.01 -16.21 -2.86
N THR A 192 -3.98 -16.60 -3.59
CA THR A 192 -4.03 -17.58 -4.67
C THR A 192 -3.11 -18.75 -4.33
N MET A 193 -3.03 -19.75 -5.20
CA MET A 193 -1.96 -20.75 -5.09
C MET A 193 -0.57 -20.12 -5.30
N PRO A 194 0.47 -20.54 -4.54
CA PRO A 194 1.86 -20.14 -4.77
C PRO A 194 2.55 -21.07 -5.79
N HIS A 195 3.67 -20.62 -6.38
CA HIS A 195 4.52 -21.43 -7.26
C HIS A 195 4.91 -22.78 -6.64
N ALA A 196 5.15 -22.81 -5.32
CA ALA A 196 5.51 -24.04 -4.61
C ALA A 196 4.43 -25.13 -4.69
N LEU A 197 3.14 -24.77 -4.75
CA LEU A 197 2.07 -25.76 -4.91
C LEU A 197 2.09 -26.37 -6.32
N VAL A 198 2.33 -25.55 -7.35
CA VAL A 198 2.46 -26.02 -8.73
C VAL A 198 3.65 -26.97 -8.87
N GLY A 199 4.80 -26.61 -8.28
CA GLY A 199 5.96 -27.50 -8.22
C GLY A 199 5.70 -28.81 -7.47
N TYR A 200 4.99 -28.75 -6.34
CA TYR A 200 4.59 -29.94 -5.58
C TYR A 200 3.67 -30.88 -6.37
N ALA A 201 2.68 -30.32 -7.06
CA ALA A 201 1.70 -31.09 -7.83
C ALA A 201 2.27 -31.69 -9.13
N GLY A 202 3.39 -31.15 -9.63
CA GLY A 202 4.06 -31.61 -10.84
C GLY A 202 3.43 -31.11 -12.16
N SER A 203 2.26 -30.48 -12.11
CA SER A 203 1.66 -29.76 -13.24
C SER A 203 0.72 -28.64 -12.75
N THR A 204 0.51 -27.64 -13.60
CA THR A 204 -0.41 -26.51 -13.32
C THR A 204 -1.85 -27.00 -13.18
N LEU A 205 -2.31 -27.88 -14.08
CA LEU A 205 -3.64 -28.48 -13.98
C LEU A 205 -3.80 -29.26 -12.66
N ARG A 206 -2.83 -30.09 -12.28
CA ARG A 206 -2.94 -30.89 -11.06
C ARG A 206 -2.99 -30.01 -9.80
N ALA A 207 -2.25 -28.91 -9.77
CA ALA A 207 -2.35 -27.94 -8.68
C ALA A 207 -3.73 -27.26 -8.62
N ALA A 208 -4.31 -26.94 -9.77
CA ALA A 208 -5.67 -26.39 -9.85
C ALA A 208 -6.73 -27.38 -9.35
N GLU A 209 -6.64 -28.65 -9.74
CA GLU A 209 -7.49 -29.74 -9.22
C GLU A 209 -7.39 -29.85 -7.70
N MET A 210 -6.17 -29.96 -7.17
CA MET A 210 -5.94 -30.06 -5.71
C MET A 210 -6.51 -28.85 -4.96
N PHE A 211 -6.34 -27.65 -5.49
CA PHE A 211 -6.87 -26.44 -4.86
C PHE A 211 -8.40 -26.42 -4.87
N HIS A 212 -9.02 -26.74 -6.01
CA HIS A 212 -10.48 -26.74 -6.13
C HIS A 212 -11.15 -27.85 -5.32
N GLU A 213 -10.51 -29.01 -5.19
CA GLU A 213 -11.00 -30.12 -4.36
C GLU A 213 -11.07 -29.72 -2.87
N VAL A 214 -10.06 -29.01 -2.37
CA VAL A 214 -9.99 -28.57 -0.95
C VAL A 214 -10.84 -27.31 -0.71
N TYR A 215 -10.91 -26.39 -1.68
CA TYR A 215 -11.60 -25.10 -1.55
C TYR A 215 -12.63 -24.86 -2.68
N PRO A 216 -13.68 -25.70 -2.82
CA PRO A 216 -14.60 -25.68 -3.96
C PRO A 216 -15.47 -24.41 -4.06
N ALA A 217 -15.68 -23.74 -2.91
CA ALA A 217 -16.46 -22.51 -2.85
C ALA A 217 -15.67 -21.27 -3.29
N MET A 218 -14.33 -21.30 -3.26
CA MET A 218 -13.50 -20.17 -3.65
C MET A 218 -13.43 -20.04 -5.18
N ASP A 219 -13.22 -18.82 -5.65
CA ASP A 219 -12.81 -18.60 -7.04
C ASP A 219 -11.43 -19.24 -7.27
N LEU A 220 -11.30 -19.93 -8.40
CA LEU A 220 -10.08 -20.65 -8.74
C LEU A 220 -9.12 -19.71 -9.47
N VAL A 221 -8.11 -19.24 -8.74
CA VAL A 221 -7.03 -18.42 -9.30
C VAL A 221 -5.77 -19.25 -9.50
N VAL A 222 -5.40 -19.50 -10.76
CA VAL A 222 -4.31 -20.41 -11.13
C VAL A 222 -3.07 -19.65 -11.54
N LEU A 223 -1.93 -20.01 -10.94
CA LEU A 223 -0.63 -19.43 -11.27
C LEU A 223 0.00 -20.22 -12.42
N VAL A 224 0.15 -19.59 -13.59
CA VAL A 224 0.42 -20.31 -14.86
C VAL A 224 1.87 -20.22 -15.35
N ASP A 225 2.73 -19.46 -14.68
CA ASP A 225 4.09 -19.16 -15.15
C ASP A 225 5.19 -20.10 -14.63
N TYR A 226 4.84 -21.10 -13.81
CA TYR A 226 5.82 -22.01 -13.20
C TYR A 226 6.69 -22.76 -14.21
N PHE A 227 6.08 -23.37 -15.24
CA PHE A 227 6.79 -24.13 -16.28
C PHE A 227 7.16 -23.28 -17.50
N GLY A 228 6.82 -21.99 -17.47
CA GLY A 228 7.01 -21.10 -18.61
C GLY A 228 6.17 -21.44 -19.84
N ARG A 229 5.02 -22.06 -19.60
CA ARG A 229 4.00 -22.40 -20.59
C ARG A 229 2.70 -21.69 -20.23
N GLU A 230 2.79 -20.39 -19.99
CA GLU A 230 1.71 -19.58 -19.41
C GLU A 230 0.40 -19.72 -20.21
N VAL A 231 0.50 -19.73 -21.54
CA VAL A 231 -0.64 -19.81 -22.45
C VAL A 231 -1.18 -21.23 -22.51
N THR A 232 -0.29 -22.21 -22.71
CA THR A 232 -0.66 -23.62 -22.81
C THR A 232 -1.32 -24.13 -21.52
N ASP A 233 -0.71 -23.84 -20.37
CA ASP A 233 -1.20 -24.26 -19.06
C ASP A 233 -2.52 -23.53 -18.71
N ALA A 234 -2.66 -22.24 -19.04
CA ALA A 234 -3.92 -21.51 -18.86
C ALA A 234 -5.08 -22.15 -19.63
N LEU A 235 -4.88 -22.46 -20.91
CA LEU A 235 -5.90 -23.07 -21.75
C LEU A 235 -6.23 -24.50 -21.32
N GLU A 236 -5.23 -25.29 -20.88
CA GLU A 236 -5.44 -26.63 -20.34
C GLU A 236 -6.39 -26.58 -19.13
N VAL A 237 -6.13 -25.68 -18.17
CA VAL A 237 -6.97 -25.50 -16.99
C VAL A 237 -8.37 -25.02 -17.37
N CYS A 238 -8.50 -24.04 -18.28
CA CYS A 238 -9.80 -23.51 -18.70
C CYS A 238 -10.68 -24.60 -19.36
N ARG A 239 -10.08 -25.47 -20.19
CA ARG A 239 -10.77 -26.61 -20.82
C ARG A 239 -11.19 -27.68 -19.82
N HIS A 240 -10.43 -27.85 -18.73
CA HIS A 240 -10.79 -28.78 -17.66
C HIS A 240 -11.91 -28.24 -16.76
N PHE A 241 -11.94 -26.92 -16.53
CA PHE A 241 -12.97 -26.24 -15.70
C PHE A 241 -13.86 -25.28 -16.51
N PRO A 242 -14.56 -25.75 -17.56
CA PRO A 242 -15.29 -24.87 -18.46
C PRO A 242 -16.46 -24.15 -17.77
N GLU A 243 -17.09 -24.77 -16.77
CA GLU A 243 -18.18 -24.14 -16.02
C GLU A 243 -17.69 -22.98 -15.15
N LEU A 244 -16.56 -23.14 -14.44
CA LEU A 244 -15.96 -22.07 -13.65
C LEU A 244 -15.48 -20.92 -14.53
N ALA A 245 -14.91 -21.25 -15.70
CA ALA A 245 -14.50 -20.28 -16.71
C ALA A 245 -15.70 -19.47 -17.22
N ALA A 246 -16.79 -20.15 -17.61
CA ALA A 246 -18.01 -19.51 -18.09
C ALA A 246 -18.69 -18.62 -17.04
N GLN A 247 -18.62 -19.01 -15.76
CA GLN A 247 -19.18 -18.24 -14.64
C GLN A 247 -18.29 -17.07 -14.19
N GLY A 248 -17.10 -16.89 -14.77
CA GLY A 248 -16.12 -15.88 -14.34
C GLY A 248 -15.46 -16.17 -12.98
N ARG A 249 -15.62 -17.40 -12.47
CA ARG A 249 -15.04 -17.87 -11.20
C ARG A 249 -13.64 -18.45 -11.36
N LEU A 250 -13.14 -18.55 -12.59
CA LEU A 250 -11.76 -18.90 -12.91
C LEU A 250 -10.97 -17.66 -13.32
N ALA A 251 -9.76 -17.56 -12.78
CA ALA A 251 -8.81 -16.52 -13.18
C ALA A 251 -7.41 -17.12 -13.38
N VAL A 252 -6.67 -16.55 -14.32
CA VAL A 252 -5.25 -16.86 -14.52
C VAL A 252 -4.41 -15.74 -13.93
N ARG A 253 -3.42 -16.12 -13.12
CA ARG A 253 -2.48 -15.19 -12.50
C ARG A 253 -1.16 -15.19 -13.27
N LEU A 254 -0.81 -14.03 -13.80
CA LEU A 254 0.48 -13.76 -14.45
C LEU A 254 1.46 -13.22 -13.41
N ASP A 255 2.51 -13.98 -13.13
CA ASP A 255 3.65 -13.59 -12.30
C ASP A 255 5.00 -13.85 -13.01
N THR A 256 4.97 -13.84 -14.36
CA THR A 256 6.09 -14.21 -15.22
C THR A 256 7.40 -13.57 -14.77
N HIS A 257 8.43 -14.40 -14.66
CA HIS A 257 9.76 -13.99 -14.23
C HIS A 257 10.33 -12.86 -15.12
N GLY A 258 10.95 -11.85 -14.50
CA GLY A 258 11.45 -10.66 -15.19
C GLY A 258 12.56 -10.89 -16.25
N GLY A 259 13.07 -12.12 -16.36
CA GLY A 259 14.02 -12.53 -17.40
C GLY A 259 13.40 -13.30 -18.58
N ARG A 260 12.07 -13.49 -18.61
CA ARG A 260 11.37 -14.25 -19.65
C ARG A 260 10.21 -13.43 -20.22
N PHE A 261 9.93 -13.63 -21.50
CA PHE A 261 8.66 -13.23 -22.08
C PHE A 261 7.58 -14.29 -21.76
N LEU A 262 6.31 -13.87 -21.79
CA LEU A 262 5.18 -14.79 -21.83
C LEU A 262 5.37 -15.79 -22.98
N GLU A 263 4.94 -17.04 -22.80
CA GLU A 263 4.90 -18.03 -23.89
C GLU A 263 4.40 -17.45 -25.23
N GLY A 264 5.22 -17.56 -26.28
CA GLY A 264 4.92 -17.07 -27.61
C GLY A 264 5.21 -15.59 -27.87
N LEU A 265 5.67 -14.84 -26.86
CA LEU A 265 6.17 -13.48 -27.04
C LEU A 265 7.69 -13.41 -27.14
N ASP A 266 8.13 -12.43 -27.91
CA ASP A 266 9.48 -11.89 -27.98
C ASP A 266 9.36 -10.36 -28.13
N PRO A 267 10.46 -9.59 -28.29
CA PRO A 267 10.34 -8.16 -28.50
C PRO A 267 9.40 -7.81 -29.66
N GLN A 268 9.60 -8.37 -30.84
CA GLN A 268 8.83 -8.04 -32.04
C GLN A 268 7.34 -8.37 -31.87
N ALA A 269 7.03 -9.58 -31.41
CA ALA A 269 5.66 -9.99 -31.16
C ALA A 269 4.99 -9.13 -30.09
N SER A 270 5.74 -8.63 -29.09
CA SER A 270 5.21 -7.72 -28.07
C SER A 270 4.84 -6.35 -28.63
N TYR A 271 5.64 -5.82 -29.57
CA TYR A 271 5.26 -4.62 -30.34
C TYR A 271 3.99 -4.86 -31.16
N ASP A 272 3.94 -5.99 -31.87
CA ASP A 272 2.82 -6.32 -32.75
C ASP A 272 1.50 -6.48 -31.97
N VAL A 273 1.52 -7.08 -30.77
CA VAL A 273 0.35 -7.20 -29.88
C VAL A 273 -0.17 -5.83 -29.48
N LEU A 274 0.70 -4.94 -29.00
CA LEU A 274 0.25 -3.62 -28.56
C LEU A 274 -0.23 -2.75 -29.71
N GLU A 275 0.37 -2.84 -30.90
CA GLU A 275 -0.10 -2.08 -32.07
C GLU A 275 -1.50 -2.52 -32.51
N ARG A 276 -1.87 -3.80 -32.33
CA ARG A 276 -3.24 -4.29 -32.61
C ARG A 276 -4.29 -3.72 -31.67
N HIS A 277 -4.00 -3.61 -30.36
CA HIS A 277 -5.00 -3.24 -29.35
C HIS A 277 -4.96 -1.78 -28.95
N THR A 278 -3.76 -1.19 -28.91
CA THR A 278 -3.54 0.21 -28.49
C THR A 278 -2.52 0.91 -29.40
N PRO A 279 -2.89 1.16 -30.67
CA PRO A 279 -1.99 1.78 -31.62
C PRO A 279 -1.49 3.14 -31.12
N GLY A 280 -0.18 3.36 -31.22
CA GLY A 280 0.45 4.60 -30.79
C GLY A 280 0.86 4.68 -29.31
N THR A 281 0.45 3.76 -28.43
CA THR A 281 0.94 3.68 -27.02
C THR A 281 2.47 3.66 -26.97
N ILE A 282 3.09 2.85 -27.82
CA ILE A 282 4.55 2.72 -27.94
C ILE A 282 5.21 4.01 -28.46
N ARG A 283 4.48 4.93 -29.10
CA ARG A 283 5.06 6.22 -29.52
C ARG A 283 5.06 7.24 -28.38
N ARG A 284 4.33 6.97 -27.28
CA ARG A 284 4.14 7.88 -26.16
C ARG A 284 5.01 7.58 -24.94
N TYR A 285 5.70 6.44 -24.90
CA TYR A 285 6.57 6.11 -23.76
C TYR A 285 7.68 7.15 -23.59
N ARG A 286 8.10 7.34 -22.35
CA ARG A 286 8.98 8.44 -21.94
C ARG A 286 10.29 7.97 -21.34
N SER A 287 10.41 6.67 -21.04
CA SER A 287 11.62 6.06 -20.47
C SER A 287 11.78 4.60 -20.89
N ASP A 288 13.00 4.07 -20.79
CA ASP A 288 13.27 2.64 -21.03
C ASP A 288 12.49 1.73 -20.06
N LYS A 289 12.23 2.23 -18.85
CA LYS A 289 11.47 1.51 -17.83
C LYS A 289 9.99 1.41 -18.21
N GLU A 290 9.41 2.50 -18.68
CA GLU A 290 8.04 2.51 -19.21
C GLU A 290 7.93 1.60 -20.44
N LEU A 291 8.90 1.66 -21.35
CA LEU A 291 8.96 0.74 -22.50
C LEU A 291 9.01 -0.72 -22.04
N SER A 292 9.81 -1.03 -21.03
CA SER A 292 9.87 -2.37 -20.44
C SER A 292 8.53 -2.82 -19.84
N HIS A 293 7.79 -1.93 -19.17
CA HIS A 293 6.44 -2.25 -18.69
C HIS A 293 5.45 -2.51 -19.84
N LEU A 294 5.64 -1.88 -21.00
CA LEU A 294 4.77 -2.04 -22.16
C LEU A 294 5.07 -3.34 -22.91
N VAL A 295 6.31 -3.55 -23.35
CA VAL A 295 6.70 -4.63 -24.28
C VAL A 295 7.82 -5.53 -23.76
N GLY A 296 8.29 -5.34 -22.54
CA GLY A 296 9.42 -6.08 -21.99
C GLY A 296 9.05 -7.46 -21.45
N THR A 297 10.04 -8.07 -20.81
CA THR A 297 9.94 -9.34 -20.08
C THR A 297 9.14 -9.20 -18.77
N GLY A 298 8.76 -10.34 -18.21
CA GLY A 298 7.89 -10.42 -17.04
C GLY A 298 6.44 -10.06 -17.38
N VAL A 299 5.72 -9.52 -16.40
CA VAL A 299 4.32 -9.12 -16.58
C VAL A 299 4.25 -7.72 -17.20
N SER A 300 4.23 -7.66 -18.54
CA SER A 300 4.09 -6.44 -19.34
C SER A 300 2.68 -6.27 -19.91
N ALA A 301 2.37 -5.08 -20.44
CA ALA A 301 1.08 -4.81 -21.08
C ALA A 301 0.85 -5.74 -22.29
N ALA A 302 1.90 -5.99 -23.08
CA ALA A 302 1.86 -6.94 -24.19
C ALA A 302 1.55 -8.37 -23.72
N ALA A 303 2.12 -8.81 -22.59
CA ALA A 303 1.83 -10.11 -22.01
C ALA A 303 0.36 -10.24 -21.56
N ILE A 304 -0.20 -9.19 -20.94
CA ILE A 304 -1.61 -9.17 -20.50
C ILE A 304 -2.54 -9.23 -21.72
N TRP A 305 -2.30 -8.40 -22.74
CA TRP A 305 -3.06 -8.43 -23.99
C TRP A 305 -2.96 -9.77 -24.70
N ARG A 306 -1.75 -10.35 -24.79
CA ARG A 306 -1.56 -11.64 -25.42
C ARG A 306 -2.33 -12.76 -24.70
N MET A 307 -2.32 -12.76 -23.37
CA MET A 307 -3.13 -13.71 -22.59
C MET A 307 -4.62 -13.52 -22.88
N ARG A 308 -5.11 -12.26 -22.94
CA ARG A 308 -6.51 -11.97 -23.28
C ARG A 308 -6.89 -12.47 -24.68
N GLU A 309 -6.07 -12.19 -25.70
CA GLU A 309 -6.27 -12.68 -27.07
C GLU A 309 -6.47 -14.19 -27.08
N VAL A 310 -5.56 -14.93 -26.45
CA VAL A 310 -5.59 -16.39 -26.52
C VAL A 310 -6.77 -16.98 -25.74
N LEU A 311 -7.13 -16.40 -24.60
CA LEU A 311 -8.32 -16.82 -23.86
C LEU A 311 -9.60 -16.56 -24.67
N ASP A 312 -9.71 -15.41 -25.35
CA ASP A 312 -10.86 -15.07 -26.19
C ASP A 312 -10.96 -15.96 -27.43
N GLU A 313 -9.86 -16.17 -28.14
CA GLU A 313 -9.77 -17.06 -29.31
C GLU A 313 -10.15 -18.51 -28.95
N ALA A 314 -9.84 -18.94 -27.73
CA ALA A 314 -10.20 -20.26 -27.22
C ALA A 314 -11.61 -20.36 -26.64
N GLY A 315 -12.40 -19.27 -26.64
CA GLY A 315 -13.79 -19.25 -26.17
C GLY A 315 -13.97 -19.05 -24.66
N PHE A 316 -13.00 -18.43 -23.99
CA PHE A 316 -13.01 -18.17 -22.54
C PHE A 316 -13.03 -16.65 -22.18
N PRO A 317 -13.98 -15.85 -22.70
CA PRO A 317 -14.00 -14.40 -22.52
C PRO A 317 -14.24 -13.95 -21.06
N HIS A 318 -14.83 -14.82 -20.23
CA HIS A 318 -15.13 -14.52 -18.83
C HIS A 318 -14.00 -14.90 -17.86
N VAL A 319 -12.95 -15.60 -18.33
CA VAL A 319 -11.79 -15.90 -17.49
C VAL A 319 -11.05 -14.62 -17.18
N ARG A 320 -10.89 -14.32 -15.89
CA ARG A 320 -10.24 -13.09 -15.42
C ARG A 320 -8.72 -13.19 -15.52
N ILE A 321 -8.07 -12.04 -15.70
CA ILE A 321 -6.61 -11.92 -15.67
C ILE A 321 -6.21 -11.20 -14.38
N ILE A 322 -5.38 -11.87 -13.59
CA ILE A 322 -4.79 -11.33 -12.38
C ILE A 322 -3.30 -11.10 -12.65
N ALA A 323 -2.80 -9.91 -12.36
CA ALA A 323 -1.40 -9.59 -12.52
C ALA A 323 -0.71 -9.40 -11.16
N SER A 324 0.54 -9.82 -11.05
CA SER A 324 1.41 -9.46 -9.94
C SER A 324 2.81 -9.10 -10.45
N SER A 325 3.80 -8.99 -9.55
CA SER A 325 5.18 -8.60 -9.86
C SER A 325 5.41 -7.09 -10.10
N GLY A 326 5.77 -6.38 -9.03
CA GLY A 326 6.37 -5.04 -9.11
C GLY A 326 5.44 -3.94 -9.65
N PHE A 327 4.13 -4.05 -9.44
CA PHE A 327 3.16 -3.03 -9.85
C PHE A 327 3.26 -1.79 -8.96
N SER A 328 4.15 -0.87 -9.33
CA SER A 328 4.27 0.49 -8.78
C SER A 328 3.30 1.46 -9.47
N VAL A 329 3.23 2.69 -8.98
CA VAL A 329 2.46 3.79 -9.63
C VAL A 329 2.82 3.93 -11.11
N GLU A 330 4.12 3.94 -11.43
CA GLU A 330 4.62 4.05 -12.80
C GLU A 330 4.13 2.90 -13.69
N LYS A 331 4.20 1.66 -13.18
CA LYS A 331 3.73 0.48 -13.93
C LYS A 331 2.22 0.50 -14.13
N CYS A 332 1.44 0.92 -13.13
CA CYS A 332 -0.01 1.10 -13.27
C CYS A 332 -0.36 2.14 -14.35
N LEU A 333 0.38 3.26 -14.42
CA LEU A 333 0.20 4.27 -15.47
C LEU A 333 0.53 3.70 -16.86
N SER A 334 1.58 2.88 -17.00
CA SER A 334 1.89 2.20 -18.27
C SER A 334 0.77 1.26 -18.69
N MET A 335 0.19 0.50 -17.75
CA MET A 335 -0.95 -0.38 -18.05
C MET A 335 -2.20 0.42 -18.45
N ALA A 336 -2.40 1.58 -17.83
CA ALA A 336 -3.51 2.47 -18.16
C ALA A 336 -3.37 3.04 -19.58
N ASP A 337 -2.19 3.55 -19.96
CA ASP A 337 -1.94 4.05 -21.33
C ASP A 337 -2.14 2.94 -22.38
N ALA A 338 -1.71 1.72 -22.05
CA ALA A 338 -1.88 0.53 -22.87
C ALA A 338 -3.25 -0.15 -22.76
N HIS A 339 -4.20 0.43 -22.01
CA HIS A 339 -5.54 -0.12 -21.78
C HIS A 339 -5.52 -1.63 -21.45
N ALA A 340 -4.53 -2.07 -20.67
CA ALA A 340 -4.26 -3.49 -20.48
C ALA A 340 -5.47 -4.16 -19.78
N PRO A 341 -6.01 -5.27 -20.32
CA PRO A 341 -7.20 -5.94 -19.79
C PRO A 341 -6.87 -6.79 -18.56
N VAL A 342 -6.67 -6.13 -17.42
CA VAL A 342 -6.39 -6.75 -16.13
C VAL A 342 -7.57 -6.53 -15.17
N ASP A 343 -7.99 -7.57 -14.46
CA ASP A 343 -9.13 -7.50 -13.53
C ASP A 343 -8.68 -7.19 -12.10
N VAL A 344 -7.55 -7.79 -11.69
CA VAL A 344 -7.01 -7.68 -10.33
C VAL A 344 -5.49 -7.57 -10.36
N ILE A 345 -4.94 -6.69 -9.52
CA ILE A 345 -3.49 -6.57 -9.30
C ILE A 345 -3.14 -6.93 -7.85
N GLY A 346 -2.31 -7.94 -7.66
CA GLY A 346 -1.67 -8.24 -6.38
C GLY A 346 -0.32 -7.54 -6.26
N THR A 347 -0.16 -6.62 -5.32
CA THR A 347 1.05 -5.79 -5.22
C THR A 347 1.35 -5.32 -3.80
N GLY A 348 2.64 -5.19 -3.52
CA GLY A 348 3.17 -4.53 -2.33
C GLY A 348 3.99 -3.27 -2.65
N SER A 349 4.06 -2.88 -3.92
CA SER A 349 4.93 -1.78 -4.40
C SER A 349 4.38 -0.38 -4.12
N PHE A 350 3.32 -0.27 -3.30
CA PHE A 350 2.93 0.99 -2.69
C PHE A 350 3.83 1.34 -1.49
N ILE A 351 4.61 0.39 -0.97
CA ILE A 351 5.71 0.69 -0.03
C ILE A 351 6.63 1.74 -0.66
N PRO A 352 7.00 2.81 0.06
CA PRO A 352 7.86 3.86 -0.50
C PRO A 352 9.27 3.32 -0.79
N ASP A 353 9.66 3.32 -2.08
CA ASP A 353 11.02 2.93 -2.51
C ASP A 353 12.09 3.93 -2.01
N ARG A 354 11.72 5.21 -1.90
CA ARG A 354 12.59 6.29 -1.40
C ARG A 354 12.21 6.64 0.03
N TRP A 355 12.82 5.95 0.98
CA TRP A 355 12.46 6.09 2.40
C TRP A 355 12.61 7.52 2.95
N SER A 356 13.53 8.32 2.40
CA SER A 356 13.72 9.73 2.77
C SER A 356 12.50 10.61 2.53
N GLU A 357 11.59 10.20 1.66
CA GLU A 357 10.33 10.91 1.40
C GLU A 357 9.30 10.70 2.53
N THR A 358 9.50 9.69 3.37
CA THR A 358 8.64 9.37 4.52
C THR A 358 8.98 10.19 5.76
N TYR A 359 10.01 11.03 5.72
CA TYR A 359 10.48 11.76 6.89
C TYR A 359 9.54 12.93 7.22
N ALA A 360 8.51 12.63 8.00
CA ALA A 360 7.71 13.64 8.67
C ALA A 360 8.61 14.53 9.52
N THR A 361 8.28 15.81 9.59
CA THR A 361 9.00 16.81 10.39
C THR A 361 8.07 17.36 11.46
N ALA A 362 8.61 17.58 12.66
CA ALA A 362 7.98 18.34 13.73
C ALA A 362 8.78 19.63 13.93
N ASP A 363 8.08 20.76 14.06
CA ASP A 363 8.67 22.03 14.48
C ASP A 363 7.73 22.67 15.53
N ILE A 364 8.27 23.15 16.65
CA ILE A 364 7.49 23.90 17.63
C ILE A 364 7.19 25.29 17.06
N VAL A 365 5.91 25.66 17.06
CA VAL A 365 5.39 26.93 16.52
C VAL A 365 4.87 27.88 17.59
N ALA A 366 4.67 27.42 18.83
CA ALA A 366 4.31 28.27 19.96
C ALA A 366 4.86 27.72 21.28
N TYR A 367 5.19 28.64 22.19
CA TYR A 367 5.54 28.36 23.59
C TYR A 367 4.64 29.22 24.48
N ASP A 368 3.89 28.59 25.39
CA ASP A 368 2.87 29.26 26.23
C ASP A 368 1.95 30.16 25.39
N ASP A 369 1.47 29.61 24.26
CA ASP A 369 0.63 30.27 23.27
C ASP A 369 1.26 31.51 22.59
N VAL A 370 2.55 31.80 22.83
CA VAL A 370 3.32 32.84 22.13
C VAL A 370 3.94 32.25 20.85
N PRO A 371 3.58 32.75 19.64
CA PRO A 371 4.14 32.27 18.39
C PRO A 371 5.66 32.41 18.33
N ARG A 372 6.36 31.31 18.05
CA ARG A 372 7.81 31.26 17.90
C ARG A 372 8.20 30.00 17.14
N VAL A 373 8.96 30.16 16.06
CA VAL A 373 9.39 29.05 15.21
C VAL A 373 10.85 29.25 14.77
N LYS A 374 11.50 28.16 14.35
CA LYS A 374 12.84 28.18 13.76
C LYS A 374 12.88 29.05 12.49
N ALA A 375 13.97 29.78 12.29
CA ALA A 375 14.18 30.56 11.06
C ALA A 375 14.02 29.68 9.80
N GLY A 376 13.28 30.19 8.80
CA GLY A 376 12.90 29.46 7.58
C GLY A 376 11.65 28.58 7.71
N ARG A 377 10.99 28.58 8.88
CA ARG A 377 9.73 27.87 9.14
C ARG A 377 8.55 28.82 9.43
N GLU A 378 8.69 30.10 9.13
CA GLU A 378 7.70 31.14 9.40
C GLU A 378 6.37 30.86 8.66
N PHE A 379 6.41 30.10 7.57
CA PHE A 379 5.20 29.67 6.87
C PHE A 379 4.29 28.78 7.74
N LEU A 380 4.81 28.10 8.77
CA LEU A 380 4.03 27.30 9.72
C LEU A 380 3.24 28.15 10.72
N LEU A 381 3.57 29.44 10.84
CA LEU A 381 2.83 30.41 11.66
C LEU A 381 1.62 30.99 10.91
N ARG A 382 1.49 30.73 9.60
CA ARG A 382 0.36 31.22 8.81
C ARG A 382 -0.91 30.48 9.26
N ARG A 383 -1.92 31.26 9.66
CA ARG A 383 -3.24 30.77 10.09
C ARG A 383 -3.89 29.89 9.01
N THR A 384 -4.57 28.84 9.47
CA THR A 384 -5.45 27.98 8.69
C THR A 384 -6.60 28.80 8.06
N PRO A 385 -7.13 28.45 6.87
CA PRO A 385 -8.24 29.15 6.20
C PRO A 385 -9.59 29.23 6.94
N HIS A 386 -9.65 28.92 8.24
CA HIS A 386 -10.88 28.91 9.05
C HIS A 386 -10.86 29.81 10.30
N ASP A 387 -9.86 30.68 10.47
CA ASP A 387 -9.94 31.70 11.51
C ASP A 387 -10.85 32.87 11.05
N PRO A 388 -11.86 33.29 11.84
CA PRO A 388 -12.63 34.48 11.53
C PRO A 388 -11.75 35.73 11.61
N GLU A 389 -12.04 36.70 10.72
CA GLU A 389 -11.33 37.98 10.57
C GLU A 389 -11.12 38.77 11.87
#